data_AF-A0AAQ0KND7-F1
#
_entry.id   AF-A0AAQ0KND7-F1
#
_cell.length_a   1.000
_cell.length_b   1.000
_cell.length_c   1.000
_cell.angle_alpha   90.00
_cell.angle_beta   90.00
_cell.angle_gamma   90.00
#
_symmetry.space_group_name_H-M   'P 1'
#
loop_
_entity.id
_entity.type
_entity.pdbx_description
1 polymer ?
#
loop_
_entity_poly.entity_id
_entity_poly.type
_entity_poly.pdbx_seq_one_letter_code
_entity_poly.pdbx_strand_id
1 'polypeptide(L)'
;MSSYEYTVIPAPARGEKTRGARSGIERFAATLADVLNEMARDGWDYVRAETLPAEERSGLTSRTTVYHNLLVFRRPLAQAEERPTAATQQQPQPQPAPAESQPEPEPPARGPFSQPMRAAPKPAAPAAPNLRPRMAEPPLSAPQAPAPAGPRLGPASR
;
A
#
# COMPACT_ATOMS: atom_id res chain seq x y z
N MET A 1 0.35 26.11 26.05
CA MET A 1 1.13 25.75 24.85
C MET A 1 1.59 24.32 25.05
N SER A 2 1.13 23.37 24.22
CA SER A 2 1.54 21.98 24.34
C SER A 2 3.02 21.83 23.95
N SER A 3 3.81 21.23 24.82
CA SER A 3 5.21 20.90 24.57
C SER A 3 5.33 19.49 23.99
N TYR A 4 6.24 19.31 23.04
CA TYR A 4 6.47 18.03 22.36
C TYR A 4 7.95 17.67 22.39
N GLU A 5 8.22 16.39 22.54
CA GLU A 5 9.51 15.77 22.25
C GLU A 5 9.46 15.24 20.81
N TYR A 6 10.59 15.33 20.10
CA TYR A 6 10.72 14.84 18.73
C TYR A 6 11.82 13.80 18.64
N THR A 7 11.61 12.79 17.81
CA THR A 7 12.64 11.83 17.42
C THR A 7 12.62 11.64 15.90
N VAL A 8 13.79 11.33 15.35
CA VAL A 8 13.99 11.18 13.91
C VAL A 8 14.77 9.90 13.66
N ILE A 9 14.24 9.04 12.80
CA ILE A 9 14.85 7.78 12.42
C ILE A 9 15.03 7.71 10.90
N PRO A 10 16.03 6.99 10.38
CA PRO A 10 16.13 6.74 8.95
C PRO A 10 14.92 5.95 8.46
N ALA A 11 14.37 6.33 7.30
CA ALA A 11 13.33 5.57 6.65
C ALA A 11 13.89 4.21 6.19
N PRO A 12 13.11 3.12 6.29
CA PRO A 12 13.55 1.82 5.77
C PRO A 12 13.83 1.94 4.27
N ALA A 13 15.00 1.48 3.83
CA ALA A 13 15.40 1.56 2.42
C ALA A 13 14.96 0.32 1.61
N ARG A 14 14.66 -0.79 2.28
CA ARG A 14 14.30 -2.07 1.67
C ARG A 14 13.23 -2.76 2.50
N GLY A 15 12.38 -3.52 1.81
CA GLY A 15 11.39 -4.37 2.45
C GLY A 15 11.96 -5.73 2.83
N GLU A 16 11.77 -6.11 4.09
CA GLU A 16 12.08 -7.44 4.60
C GLU A 16 11.06 -8.48 4.13
N LYS A 17 11.49 -9.75 4.08
CA LYS A 17 10.65 -10.82 3.55
C LYS A 17 9.61 -11.28 4.58
N THR A 18 8.41 -10.73 4.49
CA THR A 18 7.29 -11.07 5.37
C THR A 18 6.34 -12.10 4.73
N ARG A 19 5.75 -12.98 5.57
CA ARG A 19 4.75 -13.96 5.14
C ARG A 19 3.52 -13.24 4.58
N GLY A 20 3.24 -13.45 3.29
CA GLY A 20 2.08 -12.86 2.61
C GLY A 20 2.44 -11.77 1.59
N ALA A 21 3.64 -11.16 1.68
CA ALA A 21 4.12 -10.19 0.71
C ALA A 21 4.74 -10.90 -0.52
N ARG A 22 4.04 -10.84 -1.64
CA ARG A 22 4.41 -11.48 -2.91
C ARG A 22 5.31 -10.57 -3.75
N SER A 23 5.08 -9.26 -3.69
CA SER A 23 5.84 -8.26 -4.47
C SER A 23 6.88 -7.49 -3.63
N GLY A 24 7.82 -6.81 -4.30
CA GLY A 24 8.81 -5.96 -3.63
C GLY A 24 8.18 -4.77 -2.92
N ILE A 25 7.13 -4.17 -3.52
CA ILE A 25 6.41 -3.06 -2.91
C ILE A 25 5.60 -3.50 -1.69
N GLU A 26 5.02 -4.71 -1.71
CA GLU A 26 4.32 -5.26 -0.53
C GLU A 26 5.28 -5.50 0.63
N ARG A 27 6.49 -6.00 0.36
CA ARG A 27 7.52 -6.16 1.40
C ARG A 27 7.93 -4.81 1.98
N PHE A 28 8.13 -3.82 1.11
CA PHE A 28 8.50 -2.48 1.53
C PHE A 28 7.42 -1.83 2.39
N ALA A 29 6.16 -1.93 1.97
CA ALA A 29 5.01 -1.41 2.72
C ALA A 29 4.86 -2.11 4.08
N ALA A 30 5.07 -3.43 4.15
CA ALA A 30 5.05 -4.17 5.41
C ALA A 30 6.14 -3.68 6.36
N THR A 31 7.38 -3.53 5.89
CA THR A 31 8.49 -3.01 6.72
C THR A 31 8.25 -1.58 7.18
N LEU A 32 7.70 -0.71 6.32
CA LEU A 32 7.33 0.64 6.72
C LEU A 32 6.23 0.62 7.80
N ALA A 33 5.22 -0.24 7.63
CA ALA A 33 4.16 -0.41 8.63
C ALA A 33 4.71 -0.93 9.96
N ASP A 34 5.64 -1.87 9.94
CA ASP A 34 6.30 -2.40 11.15
C ASP A 34 7.00 -1.28 11.92
N VAL A 35 7.78 -0.44 11.24
CA VAL A 35 8.46 0.73 11.85
C VAL A 35 7.45 1.72 12.43
N LEU A 36 6.39 2.05 11.70
CA LEU A 36 5.35 2.97 12.18
C LEU A 36 4.64 2.42 13.42
N ASN A 37 4.33 1.12 13.42
CA ASN A 37 3.66 0.45 14.53
C ASN A 37 4.58 0.33 15.76
N GLU A 38 5.87 0.07 15.56
CA GLU A 38 6.87 0.06 16.64
C GLU A 38 6.94 1.43 17.33
N MET A 39 7.10 2.50 16.56
CA MET A 39 7.12 3.86 17.09
C MET A 39 5.81 4.23 17.80
N ALA A 40 4.66 3.85 17.22
CA ALA A 40 3.35 4.08 17.84
C ALA A 40 3.19 3.33 19.17
N ARG A 41 3.71 2.10 19.28
CA ARG A 41 3.71 1.32 20.53
C ARG A 41 4.55 1.99 21.62
N ASP A 42 5.62 2.66 21.23
CA ASP A 42 6.50 3.44 22.13
C ASP A 42 5.93 4.83 22.47
N GLY A 43 4.73 5.15 21.99
CA GLY A 43 4.01 6.39 22.27
C GLY A 43 4.43 7.56 21.39
N TRP A 44 5.03 7.29 20.23
CA TRP A 44 5.39 8.30 19.25
C TRP A 44 4.35 8.42 18.14
N ASP A 45 3.92 9.64 17.85
CA ASP A 45 3.04 9.99 16.73
C ASP A 45 3.87 10.30 15.49
N TYR A 46 3.50 9.69 14.37
CA TYR A 46 4.09 10.02 13.07
C TYR A 46 3.71 11.44 12.64
N VAL A 47 4.70 12.22 12.21
CA VAL A 47 4.50 13.59 11.73
C VAL A 47 4.63 13.65 10.20
N ARG A 48 5.79 13.23 9.67
CA ARG A 48 6.11 13.33 8.24
C ARG A 48 7.38 12.56 7.88
N ALA A 49 7.58 12.38 6.58
CA ALA A 49 8.85 11.98 6.00
C ALA A 49 9.57 13.21 5.45
N GLU A 50 10.89 13.26 5.61
CA GLU A 50 11.76 14.33 5.13
C GLU A 50 12.89 13.74 4.29
N THR A 51 13.32 14.46 3.25
CA THR A 51 14.49 14.11 2.44
C THR A 51 15.51 15.23 2.55
N LEU A 52 16.61 15.00 3.28
CA LEU A 52 17.59 16.03 3.60
C LEU A 52 18.99 15.67 3.05
N PRO A 53 19.76 16.64 2.55
CA PRO A 53 21.15 16.44 2.19
C PRO A 53 22.03 16.33 3.44
N ALA A 54 22.92 15.34 3.48
CA ALA A 54 23.99 15.23 4.45
C ALA A 54 25.35 15.15 3.73
N GLU A 55 26.36 15.81 4.27
CA GLU A 55 27.71 15.72 3.74
C GLU A 55 28.45 14.54 4.37
N GLU A 56 28.86 13.59 3.55
CA GLU A 56 29.61 12.41 3.97
C GLU A 56 31.01 12.43 3.36
N ARG A 57 31.98 11.85 4.08
CA ARG A 57 33.33 11.69 3.54
C ARG A 57 33.31 10.66 2.43
N SER A 58 33.86 11.04 1.27
CA SER A 58 34.04 10.16 0.12
C SER A 58 35.55 10.04 -0.16
N GLY A 59 36.10 8.84 0.01
CA GLY A 59 37.53 8.59 -0.18
C GLY A 59 38.44 9.28 0.84
N LEU A 60 39.70 9.54 0.45
CA LEU A 60 40.73 10.02 1.37
C LEU A 60 40.59 11.51 1.70
N THR A 61 40.19 12.36 0.75
CA THR A 61 40.14 13.84 0.92
C THR A 61 38.84 14.49 0.45
N SER A 62 37.91 13.77 -0.16
CA SER A 62 36.69 14.35 -0.73
C SER A 62 35.48 14.22 0.20
N ARG A 63 34.48 15.09 0.00
CA ARG A 63 33.16 15.02 0.63
C ARG A 63 32.09 14.96 -0.47
N THR A 64 31.01 14.26 -0.22
CA THR A 64 29.88 14.10 -1.14
C THR A 64 28.59 14.37 -0.38
N THR A 65 27.65 15.05 -1.03
CA THR A 65 26.31 15.25 -0.49
C THR A 65 25.42 14.05 -0.83
N VAL A 66 24.90 13.37 0.19
CA VAL A 66 23.98 12.25 0.08
C VAL A 66 22.61 12.66 0.61
N TYR A 67 21.55 12.37 -0.12
CA TYR A 67 20.19 12.63 0.35
C TYR A 67 19.67 11.45 1.15
N HIS A 68 19.26 11.71 2.39
CA HIS A 68 18.70 10.71 3.30
C HIS A 68 17.20 10.93 3.47
N ASN A 69 16.46 9.83 3.44
CA ASN A 69 15.03 9.83 3.79
C ASN A 69 14.91 9.52 5.28
N LEU A 70 14.24 10.41 6.01
CA LEU A 70 14.07 10.34 7.45
C LEU A 70 12.57 10.36 7.78
N LEU A 71 12.19 9.66 8.84
CA LEU A 71 10.85 9.69 9.42
C LEU A 71 10.89 10.49 10.72
N VAL A 72 10.03 11.49 10.83
CA VAL A 72 9.93 12.37 11.98
C VAL A 72 8.72 11.97 12.81
N PHE A 73 8.94 11.79 14.10
CA PHE A 73 7.91 11.48 15.08
C PHE A 73 7.92 12.49 16.22
N ARG A 74 6.80 12.60 16.92
CA ARG A 74 6.66 13.44 18.11
C ARG A 74 5.87 12.74 19.21
N ARG A 75 6.08 13.12 20.46
CA ARG A 75 5.19 12.75 21.57
C ARG A 75 5.01 13.94 22.52
N PRO A 76 3.86 14.11 23.17
CA PRO A 76 3.68 15.18 24.14
C PRO A 76 4.63 14.97 25.33
N LEU A 77 5.36 16.02 25.73
CA LEU A 77 6.02 16.04 27.03
C LEU A 77 4.93 16.25 28.07
N ALA A 78 4.87 15.41 29.09
CA ALA A 78 3.77 15.42 30.07
C ALA A 78 3.56 16.82 30.67
N GLN A 79 2.56 17.52 30.13
CA GLN A 79 1.61 18.28 30.91
C GLN A 79 0.37 17.37 30.96
N ALA A 80 -0.07 17.01 32.16
CA ALA A 80 -1.39 16.42 32.32
C ALA A 80 -2.41 17.32 31.61
N GLU A 81 -3.43 16.72 30.99
CA GLU A 81 -4.47 17.35 30.13
C GLU A 81 -4.11 17.30 28.62
N GLU A 82 -4.81 16.58 27.74
CA GLU A 82 -6.03 15.80 27.75
C GLU A 82 -5.79 14.67 26.74
N ARG A 83 -6.02 13.41 27.11
CA ARG A 83 -6.19 12.38 26.06
C ARG A 83 -7.51 12.71 25.37
N PRO A 84 -7.56 12.87 24.03
CA PRO A 84 -8.80 12.65 23.33
C PRO A 84 -9.08 11.16 23.54
N THR A 85 -9.95 10.87 24.50
CA THR A 85 -10.60 9.57 24.58
C THR A 85 -11.26 9.42 23.21
N ALA A 86 -10.71 8.56 22.36
CA ALA A 86 -11.38 8.18 21.12
C ALA A 86 -12.76 7.71 21.55
N ALA A 87 -13.76 8.56 21.35
CA ALA A 87 -15.11 8.30 21.75
C ALA A 87 -15.51 6.99 21.10
N THR A 88 -15.77 5.98 21.93
CA THR A 88 -16.50 4.79 21.53
C THR A 88 -17.73 5.30 20.79
N GLN A 89 -17.74 5.18 19.47
CA GLN A 89 -18.92 5.44 18.67
C GLN A 89 -19.95 4.40 19.13
N GLN A 90 -20.83 4.80 20.04
CA GLN A 90 -22.00 4.02 20.39
C GLN A 90 -22.80 3.85 19.09
N GLN A 91 -22.76 2.66 18.51
CA GLN A 91 -23.69 2.26 17.46
C GLN A 91 -25.11 2.49 18.00
N PRO A 92 -26.01 3.17 17.27
CA PRO A 92 -27.40 3.24 17.67
C PRO A 92 -27.95 1.81 17.69
N GLN A 93 -28.36 1.32 18.87
CA GLN A 93 -29.18 0.12 18.94
C GLN A 93 -30.50 0.40 18.22
N PRO A 94 -30.95 -0.47 17.29
CA PRO A 94 -32.27 -0.32 16.69
C PRO A 94 -33.32 -0.54 17.79
N GLN A 95 -34.09 0.51 18.09
CA GLN A 95 -35.28 0.39 18.94
C GLN A 95 -36.31 -0.51 18.23
N PRO A 96 -36.89 -1.51 18.92
CA PRO A 96 -37.97 -2.29 18.35
C PRO A 96 -39.22 -1.41 18.19
N ALA A 97 -39.74 -1.35 16.96
CA ALA A 97 -40.99 -0.65 16.65
C ALA A 97 -42.17 -1.32 17.37
N PRO A 98 -43.13 -0.55 17.92
CA PRO A 98 -44.35 -1.09 18.53
C PRO A 98 -45.20 -1.84 17.50
N ALA A 99 -45.69 -3.01 17.88
CA ALA A 99 -46.60 -3.83 17.09
C ALA A 99 -47.91 -3.08 16.81
N GLU A 100 -48.17 -2.79 15.54
CA GLU A 100 -49.48 -2.35 15.06
C GLU A 100 -50.42 -3.57 14.91
N SER A 101 -51.63 -3.36 15.42
CA SER A 101 -52.69 -4.33 15.61
C SER A 101 -53.20 -4.96 14.31
N GLN A 102 -53.41 -6.28 14.33
CA GLN A 102 -54.21 -7.00 13.34
C GLN A 102 -55.65 -6.49 13.27
N PRO A 103 -56.25 -6.52 12.07
CA PRO A 103 -57.64 -6.93 11.94
C PRO A 103 -57.78 -8.29 11.22
N GLU A 104 -58.76 -9.04 11.72
CA GLU A 104 -59.22 -10.40 11.40
C GLU A 104 -59.81 -10.54 9.96
N PRO A 105 -59.94 -11.76 9.38
CA PRO A 105 -60.02 -11.98 7.93
C PRO A 105 -61.45 -12.19 7.38
N GLU A 106 -61.64 -11.93 6.07
CA GLU A 106 -62.79 -12.42 5.29
C GLU A 106 -62.33 -13.35 4.14
N PRO A 107 -63.00 -14.50 3.89
CA PRO A 107 -62.57 -15.51 2.93
C PRO A 107 -63.44 -15.50 1.63
N PRO A 108 -63.40 -16.52 0.75
CA PRO A 108 -62.56 -16.56 -0.43
C PRO A 108 -63.38 -16.60 -1.76
N ALA A 109 -62.81 -16.13 -2.86
CA ALA A 109 -63.32 -16.42 -4.20
C ALA A 109 -62.32 -17.27 -5.02
N ARG A 110 -62.72 -18.53 -5.28
CA ARG A 110 -62.07 -19.49 -6.20
C ARG A 110 -62.05 -18.93 -7.63
N GLY A 111 -60.91 -18.90 -8.32
CA GLY A 111 -60.38 -19.99 -9.19
C GLY A 111 -60.34 -19.49 -10.65
N PRO A 112 -59.86 -20.24 -11.67
CA PRO A 112 -58.92 -21.36 -11.69
C PRO A 112 -57.93 -21.21 -12.87
N PHE A 113 -56.68 -20.77 -12.69
CA PHE A 113 -55.68 -21.00 -13.76
C PHE A 113 -54.30 -21.30 -13.16
N SER A 114 -54.09 -22.58 -12.93
CA SER A 114 -52.78 -23.20 -13.02
C SER A 114 -52.25 -23.01 -14.44
N GLN A 115 -51.06 -22.44 -14.59
CA GLN A 115 -49.98 -23.03 -15.38
C GLN A 115 -48.66 -22.25 -15.22
N PRO A 116 -47.52 -22.95 -15.05
CA PRO A 116 -46.20 -22.35 -15.07
C PRO A 116 -45.68 -22.31 -16.51
N MET A 117 -45.27 -21.15 -16.99
CA MET A 117 -44.54 -20.98 -18.26
C MET A 117 -43.56 -19.83 -18.07
N ARG A 118 -42.32 -19.85 -18.55
CA ARG A 118 -41.45 -20.83 -19.19
C ARG A 118 -40.06 -20.19 -19.10
N ALA A 119 -39.01 -20.98 -18.85
CA ALA A 119 -37.64 -20.49 -18.87
C ALA A 119 -37.31 -19.82 -20.22
N ALA A 120 -36.82 -18.58 -20.17
CA ALA A 120 -36.24 -17.91 -21.33
C ALA A 120 -34.73 -18.19 -21.40
N PRO A 121 -34.18 -18.43 -22.61
CA PRO A 121 -32.83 -18.96 -22.78
C PRO A 121 -31.73 -17.90 -22.66
N LYS A 122 -30.55 -18.40 -22.28
CA LYS A 122 -29.24 -17.74 -22.21
C LYS A 122 -28.87 -17.04 -23.54
N PRO A 123 -28.56 -15.74 -23.54
CA PRO A 123 -27.94 -15.10 -24.70
C PRO A 123 -26.52 -15.61 -24.90
N ALA A 124 -26.25 -16.08 -26.11
CA ALA A 124 -24.94 -16.50 -26.59
C ALA A 124 -23.95 -15.34 -26.69
N ALA A 125 -22.68 -15.65 -26.47
CA ALA A 125 -21.55 -14.74 -26.60
C ALA A 125 -21.43 -14.19 -28.03
N PRO A 126 -21.18 -12.89 -28.23
CA PRO A 126 -20.65 -12.40 -29.49
C PRO A 126 -19.16 -12.70 -29.57
N ALA A 127 -18.79 -13.31 -30.69
CA ALA A 127 -17.44 -13.60 -31.12
C ALA A 127 -16.55 -12.35 -31.13
N ALA A 128 -15.29 -12.55 -30.75
CA ALA A 128 -14.22 -11.58 -30.88
C ALA A 128 -13.97 -11.21 -32.34
N PRO A 129 -13.83 -9.91 -32.68
CA PRO A 129 -13.15 -9.49 -33.88
C PRO A 129 -11.79 -8.85 -33.57
N ASN A 130 -10.78 -9.31 -34.31
CA ASN A 130 -9.51 -8.66 -34.62
C ASN A 130 -8.48 -8.46 -33.51
N LEU A 131 -7.67 -9.51 -33.32
CA LEU A 131 -6.24 -9.36 -33.04
C LEU A 131 -5.60 -8.55 -34.18
N ARG A 132 -5.29 -7.28 -33.92
CA ARG A 132 -4.34 -6.54 -34.75
C ARG A 132 -3.00 -7.30 -34.71
N PRO A 133 -2.33 -7.53 -35.86
CA PRO A 133 -0.98 -8.07 -35.83
C PRO A 133 -0.11 -7.11 -35.04
N ARG A 134 0.53 -7.65 -33.99
CA ARG A 134 1.52 -6.95 -33.18
C ARG A 134 2.60 -6.45 -34.13
N MET A 135 2.67 -5.14 -34.31
CA MET A 135 3.77 -4.49 -35.01
C MET A 135 5.05 -5.00 -34.36
N ALA A 136 5.89 -5.69 -35.13
CA ALA A 136 7.17 -6.17 -34.65
C ALA A 136 7.97 -4.96 -34.19
N GLU A 137 8.25 -4.88 -32.90
CA GLU A 137 9.25 -3.94 -32.39
C GLU A 137 10.58 -4.27 -33.07
N PRO A 138 11.28 -3.29 -33.66
CA PRO A 138 12.62 -3.53 -34.16
C PRO A 138 13.49 -3.98 -32.98
N PRO A 139 14.37 -4.99 -33.15
CA PRO A 139 15.26 -5.37 -32.07
C PRO A 139 16.10 -4.14 -31.70
N LEU A 140 16.04 -3.73 -30.44
CA LEU A 140 17.01 -2.81 -29.86
C LEU A 140 18.38 -3.48 -29.97
N SER A 141 19.13 -3.14 -31.02
CA SER A 141 20.55 -3.44 -31.10
C SER A 141 21.22 -2.81 -29.89
N ALA A 142 21.79 -3.66 -29.02
CA ALA A 142 22.65 -3.20 -27.95
C ALA A 142 23.79 -2.35 -28.54
N PRO A 143 24.15 -1.21 -27.92
CA PRO A 143 25.36 -0.50 -28.32
C PRO A 143 26.56 -1.44 -28.18
N GLN A 144 27.32 -1.56 -29.25
CA GLN A 144 28.53 -2.38 -29.32
C GLN A 144 29.52 -1.90 -28.25
N ALA A 145 30.01 -2.82 -27.41
CA ALA A 145 30.99 -2.50 -26.39
C ALA A 145 32.26 -1.91 -27.07
N PRO A 146 32.84 -0.82 -26.54
CA PRO A 146 34.09 -0.30 -27.07
C PRO A 146 35.19 -1.36 -26.93
N ALA A 147 35.95 -1.56 -28.02
CA ALA A 147 37.10 -2.45 -28.02
C ALA A 147 38.09 -2.02 -26.92
N PRO A 148 38.73 -2.97 -26.21
CA PRO A 148 39.76 -2.62 -25.24
C PRO A 148 40.96 -2.02 -25.97
N ALA A 149 41.08 -0.69 -25.94
CA ALA A 149 42.29 0.02 -26.31
C ALA A 149 43.28 -0.09 -25.13
N GLY A 150 43.95 -1.24 -25.06
CA GLY A 150 45.03 -1.50 -24.11
C GLY A 150 46.09 -2.39 -24.74
N PRO A 151 47.39 -2.15 -24.51
CA PRO A 151 48.44 -3.00 -25.08
C PRO A 151 48.31 -4.41 -24.51
N ARG A 152 48.22 -5.42 -25.39
CA ARG A 152 48.32 -6.82 -25.01
C ARG A 152 49.72 -7.09 -24.49
N LEU A 153 49.88 -7.11 -23.17
CA LEU A 153 51.08 -7.66 -22.54
C LEU A 153 51.10 -9.17 -22.83
N GLY A 154 52.03 -9.58 -23.68
CA GLY A 154 52.29 -10.99 -23.99
C GLY A 154 52.84 -11.75 -22.78
N PRO A 155 52.80 -13.09 -22.79
CA PRO A 155 53.27 -13.89 -21.67
C PRO A 155 54.76 -13.66 -21.44
N ALA A 156 55.13 -13.37 -20.19
CA ALA A 156 56.51 -13.28 -19.76
C ALA A 156 57.19 -14.65 -19.94
N SER A 157 58.23 -14.69 -20.79
CA SER A 157 59.15 -15.82 -20.83
C SER A 157 59.88 -15.93 -19.50
N ARG A 158 59.97 -17.17 -19.02
CA ARG A 158 60.57 -17.64 -17.77
C ARG A 158 62.09 -17.44 -17.72
#